data_AF-A0A9X0UFU8-F1
#
_entry.id   AF-A0A9X0UFU8-F1
#
_cell.length_a   1.000
_cell.length_b   1.000
_cell.length_c   1.000
_cell.angle_alpha   90.00
_cell.angle_beta   90.00
_cell.angle_gamma   90.00
#
_symmetry.space_group_name_H-M   'P 1'
#
loop_
_entity.id
_entity.type
_entity.pdbx_description
1 polymer ?
#
loop_
_entity_poly.entity_id
_entity_poly.type
_entity_poly.pdbx_seq_one_letter_code
_entity_poly.pdbx_strand_id
1 'polypeptide(L)'
;MDFAARFTTKQHPGVLAKGILAMLRWDETATLPTITVPTLIITSDHDKLTLACASEEMQRVIPNAELVMVKPAGHPGFRRPGFLECSAAYDEAISGFAARCLARAMPATDRLRPAVRTL
;
A
#
# COMPACT_ATOMS: atom_id res chain seq x y z
N MET A 1 19.55 9.33 5.27
CA MET A 1 18.33 9.62 6.04
C MET A 1 18.11 11.12 6.32
N ASP A 2 18.98 12.04 5.90
CA ASP A 2 18.92 13.43 6.38
C ASP A 2 17.81 14.30 5.80
N PHE A 3 17.40 14.06 4.55
CA PHE A 3 16.44 14.93 3.88
C PHE A 3 15.02 14.81 4.48
N ALA A 4 14.50 13.60 4.61
CA ALA A 4 13.14 13.37 5.10
C ALA A 4 12.95 13.85 6.56
N ALA A 5 13.91 13.55 7.44
CA ALA A 5 13.87 13.98 8.84
C ALA A 5 13.98 15.51 8.99
N ARG A 6 14.74 16.19 8.13
CA ARG A 6 14.85 17.66 8.14
C ARG A 6 13.67 18.34 7.47
N PHE A 7 13.02 17.69 6.51
CA PHE A 7 11.87 18.25 5.82
C PHE A 7 10.64 18.30 6.73
N THR A 8 10.38 17.22 7.49
CA THR A 8 9.23 17.16 8.40
C THR A 8 9.27 18.25 9.48
N THR A 9 10.46 18.60 9.98
CA THR A 9 10.61 19.69 10.98
C THR A 9 10.36 21.09 10.41
N LYS A 10 10.38 21.25 9.08
CA LYS A 10 10.07 22.52 8.40
C LYS A 10 8.58 22.67 8.06
N GLN A 11 7.76 21.66 8.29
CA GLN A 11 6.33 21.74 7.98
C GLN A 11 5.64 22.70 8.96
N HIS A 12 4.98 23.74 8.43
CA HIS A 12 4.23 24.67 9.26
C HIS A 12 3.04 23.94 9.92
N PRO A 13 2.90 23.96 11.26
CA PRO A 13 1.89 23.16 11.96
C PRO A 13 0.47 23.51 11.52
N GLY A 14 0.19 24.78 11.21
CA GLY A 14 -1.10 25.21 10.68
C GLY A 14 -1.44 24.67 9.29
N VAL A 15 -0.45 24.33 8.46
CA VAL A 15 -0.68 23.71 7.14
C VAL A 15 -1.01 22.23 7.33
N LEU A 16 -0.23 21.54 8.17
CA LEU A 16 -0.49 20.14 8.52
C LEU A 16 -1.89 19.97 9.16
N ALA A 17 -2.24 20.82 10.12
CA ALA A 17 -3.53 20.79 10.79
C ALA A 17 -4.70 20.97 9.82
N LYS A 18 -4.60 21.91 8.86
CA LYS A 18 -5.62 22.08 7.82
C LYS A 18 -5.81 20.83 6.98
N GLY A 19 -4.71 20.18 6.57
CA GLY A 19 -4.76 18.92 5.82
C GLY A 19 -5.45 17.81 6.62
N ILE A 20 -5.09 17.64 7.89
CA ILE A 20 -5.71 16.64 8.77
C ILE A 20 -7.21 16.91 8.94
N LEU A 21 -7.60 18.16 9.20
CA LEU A 21 -9.02 18.52 9.35
C LEU A 21 -9.85 18.25 8.08
N ALA A 22 -9.26 18.44 6.90
CA ALA A 22 -9.91 18.11 5.65
C ALA A 22 -10.12 16.58 5.51
N MET A 23 -9.13 15.77 5.86
CA MET A 23 -9.23 14.30 5.83
C MET A 23 -10.30 13.76 6.78
N LEU A 24 -10.52 14.39 7.94
CA LEU A 24 -11.57 13.96 8.89
C LEU A 24 -13.00 14.05 8.33
N ARG A 25 -13.21 14.84 7.28
CA ARG A 25 -14.52 15.00 6.62
C ARG A 25 -14.63 14.20 5.33
N TRP A 26 -13.56 13.51 4.94
CA TRP A 26 -13.50 12.74 3.72
C TRP A 26 -13.98 11.32 3.99
N ASP A 27 -15.04 10.91 3.30
CA ASP A 27 -15.58 9.55 3.35
C ASP A 27 -15.86 9.05 1.93
N GLU A 28 -15.23 7.94 1.57
CA GLU A 28 -15.36 7.27 0.28
C GLU A 28 -15.75 5.80 0.46
N THR A 29 -16.36 5.46 1.59
CA THR A 29 -16.80 4.08 1.89
C THR A 29 -17.76 3.57 0.81
N ALA A 30 -18.60 4.44 0.26
CA ALA A 30 -19.54 4.12 -0.82
C ALA A 30 -18.85 3.75 -2.15
N THR A 31 -17.60 4.15 -2.35
CA THR A 31 -16.84 3.90 -3.59
C THR A 31 -16.19 2.51 -3.56
N LEU A 32 -15.87 1.96 -2.38
CA LEU A 32 -15.19 0.67 -2.23
C LEU A 32 -15.88 -0.49 -2.98
N PRO A 33 -17.22 -0.68 -2.93
CA PRO A 33 -17.88 -1.75 -3.66
C PRO A 33 -17.82 -1.60 -5.19
N THR A 34 -17.57 -0.38 -5.68
CA THR A 34 -17.53 -0.08 -7.11
C THR A 34 -16.18 -0.35 -7.75
N ILE A 35 -15.15 -0.66 -6.95
CA ILE A 35 -13.79 -0.96 -7.43
C ILE A 35 -13.79 -2.37 -8.05
N THR A 36 -13.78 -2.43 -9.38
CA THR A 36 -13.82 -3.71 -10.13
C THR A 36 -12.45 -4.23 -10.53
N VAL A 37 -11.42 -3.38 -10.52
CA VAL A 37 -10.04 -3.75 -10.83
C VAL A 37 -9.42 -4.60 -9.70
N PRO A 38 -8.48 -5.51 -10.00
CA PRO A 38 -7.70 -6.17 -8.96
C PRO A 38 -7.08 -5.14 -8.03
N THR A 39 -7.22 -5.34 -6.72
CA THR A 39 -6.76 -4.38 -5.72
C THR A 39 -5.86 -5.08 -4.70
N LEU A 40 -4.69 -4.50 -4.45
CA LEU A 40 -3.82 -4.90 -3.34
C LEU A 40 -3.91 -3.85 -2.24
N ILE A 41 -4.19 -4.30 -1.02
CA ILE A 41 -4.17 -3.49 0.19
C ILE A 41 -2.96 -3.95 1.00
N ILE A 42 -2.10 -3.03 1.40
CA ILE A 42 -0.96 -3.32 2.28
C ILE A 42 -1.12 -2.48 3.53
N THR A 43 -1.03 -3.11 4.69
CA THR A 43 -1.13 -2.44 6.00
C THR A 43 -0.13 -3.02 6.98
N SER A 44 0.00 -2.39 8.14
CA SER A 44 0.95 -2.76 9.18
C SER A 44 0.26 -3.06 10.50
N ASP A 45 0.72 -4.07 11.24
CA ASP A 45 0.06 -4.57 12.44
C ASP A 45 0.10 -3.61 13.65
N HIS A 46 1.05 -2.68 13.69
CA HIS A 46 1.17 -1.65 14.72
C HIS A 46 0.97 -0.24 14.17
N ASP A 47 0.26 -0.09 13.03
CA ASP A 47 -0.18 1.21 12.55
C ASP A 47 -1.18 1.84 13.53
N LYS A 48 -0.85 3.04 14.02
CA LYS A 48 -1.68 3.82 14.95
C LYS A 48 -2.39 4.99 14.29
N LEU A 49 -2.04 5.34 13.06
CA LEU A 49 -2.66 6.42 12.30
C LEU A 49 -3.80 5.87 11.45
N THR A 50 -3.56 4.75 10.77
CA THR A 50 -4.53 4.02 9.97
C THR A 50 -4.61 2.60 10.51
N LEU A 51 -5.57 2.37 11.41
CA LEU A 51 -5.73 1.07 12.08
C LEU A 51 -5.94 -0.06 11.07
N ALA A 52 -5.33 -1.22 11.34
CA ALA A 52 -5.45 -2.41 10.51
C ALA A 52 -6.92 -2.80 10.18
N CYS A 53 -7.85 -2.57 11.11
CA CYS A 53 -9.27 -2.86 10.91
C CYS A 53 -9.89 -2.07 9.74
N ALA A 54 -9.38 -0.89 9.41
CA ALA A 54 -9.84 -0.14 8.24
C ALA A 54 -9.46 -0.86 6.94
N SER A 55 -8.25 -1.40 6.87
CA SER A 55 -7.78 -2.19 5.72
C SER A 55 -8.51 -3.53 5.60
N GLU A 56 -8.82 -4.18 6.72
CA GLU A 56 -9.65 -5.39 6.76
C GLU A 56 -11.06 -5.12 6.24
N GLU A 57 -11.67 -3.99 6.63
CA GLU A 57 -12.97 -3.57 6.13
C GLU A 57 -12.93 -3.26 4.63
N MET A 58 -11.88 -2.57 4.14
CA MET A 58 -11.68 -2.35 2.70
C MET A 58 -11.59 -3.67 1.94
N GLN A 59 -10.82 -4.65 2.44
CA GLN A 59 -10.72 -5.97 1.82
C GLN A 59 -12.08 -6.67 1.75
N ARG A 60 -12.89 -6.57 2.82
CA ARG A 60 -14.21 -7.19 2.89
C ARG A 60 -15.18 -6.62 1.86
N VAL A 61 -15.07 -5.32 1.56
CA VAL A 61 -16.02 -4.59 0.72
C VAL A 61 -15.61 -4.57 -0.76
N ILE A 62 -14.31 -4.57 -1.06
CA ILE A 62 -13.80 -4.56 -2.43
C ILE A 62 -13.82 -5.99 -3.02
N PRO A 63 -14.56 -6.25 -4.12
CA PRO A 63 -14.77 -7.61 -4.63
C PRO A 63 -13.52 -8.42 -4.98
N ASN A 64 -12.46 -7.77 -5.46
CA ASN A 64 -11.23 -8.41 -5.93
C ASN A 64 -10.00 -7.92 -5.13
N ALA A 65 -10.16 -7.74 -3.82
CA ALA A 65 -9.08 -7.26 -2.96
C ALA A 65 -8.27 -8.38 -2.29
N GLU A 66 -6.95 -8.21 -2.31
CA GLU A 66 -5.99 -8.98 -1.51
C GLU A 66 -5.45 -8.06 -0.40
N LEU A 67 -5.32 -8.58 0.83
CA LEU A 67 -4.73 -7.85 1.97
C LEU A 67 -3.41 -8.49 2.39
N VAL A 68 -2.35 -7.68 2.45
CA VAL A 68 -1.05 -8.05 3.01
C VAL A 68 -0.82 -7.28 4.30
N MET A 69 -0.56 -8.01 5.37
CA MET A 69 -0.24 -7.47 6.69
C MET A 69 1.26 -7.60 6.94
N VAL A 70 1.98 -6.47 6.96
CA VAL A 70 3.40 -6.44 7.25
C VAL A 70 3.61 -6.46 8.77
N LYS A 71 4.43 -7.40 9.24
CA LYS A 71 4.70 -7.61 10.67
C LYS A 71 6.19 -7.85 10.95
N PRO A 72 6.74 -7.30 12.04
CA PRO A 72 6.18 -6.19 12.83
C PRO A 72 6.40 -4.87 12.08
N ALA A 73 5.37 -4.07 11.88
CA ALA A 73 5.52 -2.74 11.26
C ALA A 73 4.56 -1.69 11.84
N GLY A 74 4.98 -0.42 11.82
CA GLY A 74 4.12 0.74 12.11
C GLY A 74 3.88 1.60 10.85
N HIS A 75 3.27 2.77 11.02
CA HIS A 75 3.08 3.73 9.92
C HIS A 75 4.40 4.45 9.59
N PRO A 76 4.80 5.56 10.26
CA PRO A 76 6.20 5.97 10.23
C PRO A 76 6.99 5.24 11.32
N GLY A 77 8.28 5.00 11.07
CA GLY A 77 9.19 4.42 12.06
C GLY A 77 9.23 5.26 13.34
N PHE A 78 8.83 4.68 14.47
CA PHE A 78 8.97 5.31 15.80
C PHE A 78 9.35 4.28 16.87
N ARG A 79 8.40 3.42 17.28
CA ARG A 79 8.64 2.31 18.23
C ARG A 79 8.85 0.96 17.54
N ARG A 80 8.49 0.86 16.27
CA ARG A 80 8.63 -0.29 15.37
C ARG A 80 9.15 0.24 14.03
N PRO A 81 9.82 -0.60 13.21
CA PRO A 81 10.14 -0.21 11.84
C PRO A 81 8.86 0.19 11.11
N GLY A 82 8.89 1.29 10.37
CA GLY A 82 7.79 1.72 9.52
C GLY A 82 7.88 1.10 8.13
N PHE A 83 7.01 1.54 7.23
CA PHE A 83 7.01 1.03 5.85
C PHE A 83 8.35 1.25 5.13
N LEU A 84 9.09 2.32 5.45
CA LEU A 84 10.40 2.62 4.85
C LEU A 84 11.45 1.59 5.25
N GLU A 85 11.47 1.20 6.52
CA GLU A 85 12.41 0.23 7.06
C GLU A 85 12.04 -1.21 6.67
N CYS A 86 10.76 -1.45 6.37
CA CYS A 86 10.26 -2.73 5.89
C CYS A 86 10.09 -2.77 4.36
N SER A 87 10.76 -1.89 3.61
CA SER A 87 10.51 -1.70 2.17
C SER A 87 10.56 -2.99 1.36
N ALA A 88 11.47 -3.92 1.69
CA ALA A 88 11.58 -5.20 0.98
C ALA A 88 10.27 -6.02 0.99
N ALA A 89 9.53 -6.02 2.11
CA ALA A 89 8.24 -6.70 2.21
C ALA A 89 7.15 -6.02 1.37
N TYR A 90 7.19 -4.68 1.29
CA TYR A 90 6.30 -3.90 0.42
C TYR A 90 6.63 -4.15 -1.05
N ASP A 91 7.92 -4.13 -1.40
CA ASP A 91 8.42 -4.33 -2.76
C ASP A 91 8.04 -5.73 -3.27
N GLU A 92 8.20 -6.77 -2.45
CA GLU A 92 7.80 -8.13 -2.80
C GLU A 92 6.28 -8.24 -3.03
N ALA A 93 5.47 -7.66 -2.14
CA ALA A 93 4.01 -7.68 -2.27
C ALA A 93 3.55 -6.94 -3.53
N ILE A 94 4.07 -5.75 -3.78
CA ILE A 94 3.75 -4.92 -4.95
C ILE A 94 4.18 -5.63 -6.23
N SER A 95 5.43 -6.11 -6.29
CA SER A 95 5.99 -6.75 -7.49
C SER A 95 5.25 -8.05 -7.83
N GLY A 96 4.98 -8.88 -6.81
CA GLY A 96 4.24 -10.13 -6.99
C GLY A 96 2.82 -9.90 -7.47
N PHE A 97 2.12 -8.91 -6.90
CA PHE A 97 0.77 -8.56 -7.31
C PHE A 97 0.72 -7.98 -8.73
N ALA A 98 1.64 -7.07 -9.06
CA ALA A 98 1.74 -6.49 -10.39
C ALA A 98 1.98 -7.58 -11.45
N ALA A 99 2.88 -8.53 -11.19
CA ALA A 99 3.14 -9.65 -12.09
C ALA A 99 1.88 -10.49 -12.35
N ARG A 100 1.08 -10.80 -11.31
CA ARG A 100 -0.18 -11.54 -11.45
C ARG A 100 -1.21 -10.76 -12.28
N CYS A 101 -1.33 -9.46 -12.04
CA CYS A 101 -2.26 -8.60 -12.80
C CYS A 101 -1.89 -8.53 -14.28
N LEU A 102 -0.60 -8.33 -14.58
CA LEU A 102 -0.10 -8.27 -15.95
C LEU A 102 -0.27 -9.60 -16.67
N ALA A 103 0.07 -10.72 -16.02
CA ALA A 103 -0.11 -12.06 -16.60
C ALA A 103 -1.57 -12.38 -16.93
N ARG A 104 -2.52 -11.85 -16.14
CA ARG A 104 -3.97 -12.01 -16.37
C ARG A 104 -4.52 -11.06 -17.45
N ALA A 105 -3.90 -9.89 -17.63
CA ALA A 105 -4.26 -8.92 -18.65
C ALA A 105 -3.69 -9.26 -20.04
N MET A 106 -2.59 -10.01 -20.11
CA MET A 106 -1.99 -10.41 -21.38
C MET A 106 -2.84 -11.47 -22.11
N PRO A 107 -3.20 -11.27 -23.39
CA PRO A 107 -3.83 -12.31 -24.18
C PRO A 107 -2.90 -13.54 -24.32
N ALA A 108 -3.49 -14.73 -24.45
CA ALA A 108 -2.77 -16.02 -24.44
C ALA A 108 -1.59 -16.12 -25.44
N THR A 109 -1.57 -15.27 -26.46
CA THR A 109 -0.59 -15.26 -27.56
C THR A 109 0.78 -14.66 -27.19
N ASP A 110 0.89 -13.93 -26.08
CA ASP A 110 2.11 -13.17 -25.72
C ASP A 110 2.82 -13.68 -24.45
N ARG A 111 2.50 -14.91 -24.01
CA ARG A 111 3.25 -15.58 -22.95
C ARG A 111 4.66 -15.90 -23.48
N LEU A 112 5.60 -15.01 -23.17
CA LEU A 112 7.01 -15.06 -23.55
C LEU A 112 7.56 -16.49 -23.58
N ARG A 113 8.05 -16.88 -24.76
CA ARG A 113 8.85 -18.09 -24.94
C ARG A 113 10.06 -18.00 -23.99
N PRO A 114 10.47 -19.11 -23.33
CA PRO A 114 11.65 -19.10 -22.48
C PRO A 114 12.85 -18.66 -23.32
N ALA A 115 13.57 -17.64 -22.85
CA ALA A 115 14.82 -17.20 -23.47
C ALA A 115 15.78 -18.40 -23.53
N VAL A 116 16.10 -18.81 -24.75
CA VAL A 116 17.15 -19.80 -25.02
C VAL A 116 18.45 -19.25 -24.42
N ARG A 117 18.93 -19.90 -23.35
CA ARG A 117 20.26 -19.67 -22.80
C ARG A 117 21.25 -20.36 -23.74
N THR A 118 21.93 -19.59 -24.57
CA THR A 118 23.14 -20.03 -25.26
C THR A 118 24.34 -19.51 -24.45
N LEU A 119 25.10 -20.42 -23.88
CA LEU A 119 26.54 -20.28 -23.66
C LEU A 119 27.22 -21.40 -24.43
#